data_AF-A0A2I0T8A1-F1
#
_entry.id   AF-A0A2I0T8A1-F1
#
_cell.length_a   1.000
_cell.length_b   1.000
_cell.length_c   1.000
_cell.angle_alpha   90.00
_cell.angle_beta   90.00
_cell.angle_gamma   90.00
#
_symmetry.space_group_name_H-M   'P 1'
#
loop_
_entity.id
_entity.type
_entity.pdbx_description
1 polymer ?
#
loop_
_entity_poly.entity_id
_entity_poly.type
_entity_poly.pdbx_seq_one_letter_code
_entity_poly.pdbx_strand_id
1 'polypeptide(L)'
;MDKAGNFIGWLHIEGLNLSVALVEHALSKVHFTAERSPYYKALLAAEEAAKQKKEKVWSHYEETPVEEVVQVLEEKERTANYKPVFVTEITDDLHFYVQDVETGAQLEKLMENMRTEVGNHPPVEGSYAPRRGDFCIAKFVDGEWYRARVEKVESPAKVHIFYIDYGNKETLPATRLAALPPAFSTRVLPAQATEYKFAFIQEEARADAVDSVVRDIQNTQCLLNVEHLGPGCPHVTLQFADSKSDVGLGLVKEGLVMVEVRKEKQFQKVITEYLNAQETAKSARVSGGGRPCHPPLSWA
;
A
#
# COMPACT_ATOMS: atom_id res chain seq x y z
N MET A 1 -27.55 -8.56 15.55
CA MET A 1 -28.38 -8.21 16.72
C MET A 1 -28.29 -6.70 16.88
N ASP A 2 -29.42 -6.00 16.98
CA ASP A 2 -29.41 -4.56 17.19
C ASP A 2 -29.14 -4.19 18.66
N LYS A 3 -29.07 -2.88 18.95
CA LYS A 3 -28.81 -2.37 20.31
C LYS A 3 -29.94 -2.67 21.31
N ALA A 4 -31.09 -3.15 20.85
CA ALA A 4 -32.24 -3.54 21.68
C ALA A 4 -32.36 -5.07 21.83
N GLY A 5 -31.42 -5.84 21.28
CA GLY A 5 -31.40 -7.30 21.38
C GLY A 5 -32.20 -8.02 20.28
N ASN A 6 -32.73 -7.31 19.27
CA ASN A 6 -33.47 -7.95 18.18
C ASN A 6 -32.54 -8.57 17.14
N PHE A 7 -32.95 -9.70 16.59
CA PHE A 7 -32.27 -10.31 15.45
C PHE A 7 -32.79 -9.70 14.15
N ILE A 8 -31.88 -9.14 13.36
CA ILE A 8 -32.17 -8.63 12.00
C ILE A 8 -31.71 -9.70 11.01
N GLY A 9 -32.62 -10.16 10.17
CA GLY A 9 -32.36 -11.22 9.21
C GLY A 9 -33.53 -11.42 8.24
N TRP A 10 -33.47 -12.52 7.49
CA TRP A 10 -34.46 -12.85 6.46
C TRP A 10 -35.43 -13.90 6.99
N LEU A 11 -36.70 -13.55 7.10
CA LEU A 11 -37.74 -14.51 7.47
C LEU A 11 -38.31 -15.17 6.22
N HIS A 12 -38.33 -16.50 6.22
CA HIS A 12 -38.92 -17.30 5.15
C HIS A 12 -40.12 -18.07 5.70
N ILE A 13 -41.27 -17.96 5.05
CA ILE A 13 -42.50 -18.68 5.38
C ILE A 13 -42.91 -19.43 4.12
N GLU A 14 -42.93 -20.76 4.16
CA GLU A 14 -43.36 -21.62 3.03
C GLU A 14 -42.61 -21.31 1.71
N GLY A 15 -41.31 -21.01 1.82
CA GLY A 15 -40.46 -20.68 0.66
C GLY A 15 -40.53 -19.23 0.21
N LEU A 16 -41.40 -18.42 0.79
CA LEU A 16 -41.55 -17.00 0.49
C LEU A 16 -40.75 -16.14 1.47
N ASN A 17 -39.94 -15.23 0.94
CA ASN A 17 -39.20 -14.26 1.74
C ASN A 17 -40.13 -13.11 2.16
N LEU A 18 -40.38 -12.98 3.46
CA LEU A 18 -41.36 -12.02 3.97
C LEU A 18 -40.97 -10.57 3.63
N SER A 19 -39.69 -10.23 3.63
CA SER A 19 -39.22 -8.89 3.28
C SER A 19 -39.57 -8.53 1.83
N VAL A 20 -39.42 -9.49 0.91
CA VAL A 20 -39.82 -9.32 -0.51
C VAL A 20 -41.33 -9.14 -0.63
N ALA A 21 -42.11 -10.00 0.03
CA ALA A 21 -43.57 -9.94 -0.06
C ALA A 21 -44.16 -8.66 0.52
N LEU A 22 -43.61 -8.15 1.63
CA LEU A 22 -44.01 -6.87 2.22
C LEU A 22 -43.75 -5.70 1.27
N VAL A 23 -42.60 -5.69 0.60
CA VAL A 23 -42.27 -4.68 -0.41
C VAL A 23 -43.22 -4.80 -1.61
N GLU A 24 -43.45 -6.00 -2.12
CA GLU A 24 -44.33 -6.28 -3.26
C GLU A 24 -45.78 -5.84 -3.02
N HIS A 25 -46.26 -5.99 -1.79
CA HIS A 25 -47.60 -5.58 -1.37
C HIS A 25 -47.68 -4.11 -0.96
N ALA A 26 -46.65 -3.29 -1.24
CA ALA A 26 -46.56 -1.88 -0.88
C ALA A 26 -46.73 -1.61 0.63
N LEU A 27 -46.29 -2.54 1.48
CA LEU A 27 -46.30 -2.41 2.95
C LEU A 27 -44.94 -2.00 3.52
N SER A 28 -43.89 -2.00 2.71
CA SER A 28 -42.53 -1.63 3.10
C SER A 28 -41.75 -1.11 1.91
N LYS A 29 -40.59 -0.50 2.18
CA LYS A 29 -39.65 0.04 1.18
C LYS A 29 -38.31 -0.67 1.32
N VAL A 30 -37.56 -0.74 0.22
CA VAL A 30 -36.20 -1.29 0.21
C VAL A 30 -35.28 -0.33 0.95
N HIS A 31 -34.48 -0.89 1.85
CA HIS A 31 -33.50 -0.15 2.63
C HIS A 31 -32.10 -0.41 2.08
N PHE A 32 -31.20 0.57 2.13
CA PHE A 32 -29.84 0.49 1.56
C PHE A 32 -29.02 -0.71 2.07
N THR A 33 -29.31 -1.19 3.29
CA THR A 33 -28.65 -2.38 3.86
C THR A 33 -28.91 -3.65 3.05
N ALA A 34 -29.94 -3.66 2.18
CA ALA A 34 -30.24 -4.77 1.29
C ALA A 34 -29.28 -4.88 0.10
N GLU A 35 -28.48 -3.86 -0.22
CA GLU A 35 -27.59 -3.86 -1.40
C GLU A 35 -26.60 -5.03 -1.44
N ARG A 36 -26.13 -5.45 -0.26
CA ARG A 36 -25.20 -6.58 -0.11
C ARG A 36 -25.91 -7.94 0.07
N SER A 37 -27.24 -7.96 -0.07
CA SER A 37 -28.05 -9.16 0.12
C SER A 37 -28.21 -9.95 -1.17
N PRO A 38 -28.24 -11.31 -1.12
CA PRO A 38 -28.63 -12.11 -2.28
C PRO A 38 -30.07 -11.83 -2.76
N TYR A 39 -30.93 -11.25 -1.91
CA TYR A 39 -32.31 -10.90 -2.25
C TYR A 39 -32.47 -9.50 -2.86
N TYR A 40 -31.38 -8.74 -3.02
CA TYR A 40 -31.44 -7.34 -3.43
C TYR A 40 -32.21 -7.15 -4.76
N LYS A 41 -31.92 -8.00 -5.75
CA LYS A 41 -32.58 -7.96 -7.05
C LYS A 41 -34.10 -8.22 -6.95
N ALA A 42 -34.51 -9.17 -6.11
CA ALA A 42 -35.92 -9.50 -5.90
C ALA A 42 -36.66 -8.36 -5.16
N LEU A 43 -36.00 -7.75 -4.18
CA LEU A 43 -36.53 -6.59 -3.45
C LEU A 43 -36.73 -5.37 -4.35
N LEU A 44 -35.76 -5.06 -5.22
CA LEU A 44 -35.90 -3.97 -6.19
C LEU A 44 -37.05 -4.22 -7.17
N ALA A 45 -37.16 -5.44 -7.72
CA ALA A 45 -38.24 -5.79 -8.62
C ALA A 45 -39.63 -5.67 -7.95
N ALA A 46 -39.74 -6.12 -6.70
CA ALA A 46 -40.95 -5.99 -5.90
C ALA A 46 -41.30 -4.52 -5.61
N GLU A 47 -40.30 -3.69 -5.33
CA GLU A 47 -40.51 -2.26 -5.03
C GLU A 47 -40.97 -1.49 -6.26
N GLU A 48 -40.38 -1.80 -7.42
CA GLU A 48 -40.75 -1.20 -8.70
C GLU A 48 -42.20 -1.53 -9.06
N ALA A 49 -42.58 -2.81 -8.93
CA ALA A 49 -43.96 -3.24 -9.13
C ALA A 49 -44.94 -2.58 -8.13
N ALA A 50 -44.50 -2.30 -6.90
CA ALA A 50 -45.31 -1.63 -5.88
C ALA A 50 -45.46 -0.12 -6.14
N LYS A 51 -44.42 0.57 -6.61
CA LYS A 51 -44.45 1.99 -6.99
C LYS A 51 -45.43 2.26 -8.12
N GLN A 52 -45.45 1.38 -9.13
CA GLN A 52 -46.36 1.49 -10.28
C GLN A 52 -47.84 1.44 -9.89
N LYS A 53 -48.18 0.72 -8.81
CA LYS A 53 -49.56 0.61 -8.32
C LYS A 53 -50.03 1.87 -7.59
N LYS A 54 -49.11 2.74 -7.13
CA LYS A 54 -49.41 3.97 -6.36
C LYS A 54 -50.39 3.75 -5.21
N GLU A 55 -50.22 2.64 -4.50
CA GLU A 55 -51.04 2.26 -3.36
C GLU A 55 -50.22 2.26 -2.06
N LYS A 56 -50.91 2.39 -0.91
CA LYS A 56 -50.33 2.27 0.43
C LYS A 56 -49.11 3.18 0.64
N VAL A 57 -47.91 2.64 0.91
CA VAL A 57 -46.69 3.44 1.17
C VAL A 57 -46.22 4.25 -0.05
N TRP A 58 -46.83 4.04 -1.22
CA TRP A 58 -46.58 4.74 -2.49
C TRP A 58 -47.76 5.60 -2.96
N SER A 59 -48.78 5.86 -2.13
CA SER A 59 -49.97 6.66 -2.50
C SER A 59 -49.67 8.10 -2.94
N HIS A 60 -48.50 8.62 -2.58
CA HIS A 60 -48.00 9.96 -2.92
C HIS A 60 -46.69 9.90 -3.69
N TYR A 61 -46.43 8.80 -4.41
CA TYR A 61 -45.22 8.67 -5.21
C TYR A 61 -45.29 9.54 -6.47
N GLU A 62 -44.42 10.53 -6.54
CA GLU A 62 -44.11 11.27 -7.76
C GLU A 62 -42.84 10.68 -8.37
N GLU A 63 -42.92 10.31 -9.65
CA GLU A 63 -41.74 9.89 -10.41
C GLU A 63 -40.82 11.09 -10.54
N THR A 64 -39.74 11.10 -9.76
CA THR A 64 -38.60 11.95 -10.08
C THR A 64 -38.09 11.53 -11.47
N PRO A 65 -37.89 12.47 -12.41
CA PRO A 65 -37.33 12.16 -13.70
C PRO A 65 -36.05 11.36 -13.49
N VAL A 66 -36.06 10.13 -13.96
CA VAL A 66 -34.86 9.33 -14.04
C VAL A 66 -34.03 10.04 -15.11
N GLU A 67 -33.07 10.88 -14.70
CA GLU A 67 -31.88 11.05 -15.52
C GLU A 67 -31.46 9.62 -15.84
N GLU A 68 -31.43 9.26 -17.13
CA GLU A 68 -30.90 7.99 -17.58
C GLU A 68 -29.46 7.91 -17.06
N VAL A 69 -29.31 7.41 -15.84
CA VAL A 69 -28.09 6.78 -15.40
C VAL A 69 -28.08 5.48 -16.17
N VAL A 70 -27.71 5.59 -17.47
CA VAL A 70 -26.90 4.56 -18.08
C VAL A 70 -25.90 4.24 -16.99
N GLN A 71 -25.97 3.03 -16.42
CA GLN A 71 -24.83 2.50 -15.70
C GLN A 71 -23.74 2.31 -16.75
N VAL A 72 -23.16 3.42 -17.20
CA VAL A 72 -21.74 3.50 -17.38
C VAL A 72 -21.27 3.17 -15.96
N LEU A 73 -21.03 1.88 -15.71
CA LEU A 73 -19.88 1.54 -14.89
C LEU A 73 -18.80 2.40 -15.51
N GLU A 74 -18.51 3.55 -14.90
CA GLU A 74 -17.27 4.25 -15.17
C GLU A 74 -16.24 3.16 -14.92
N GLU A 75 -15.76 2.55 -15.99
CA GLU A 75 -14.62 1.67 -15.96
C GLU A 75 -13.53 2.61 -15.51
N LYS A 76 -13.31 2.67 -14.20
CA LYS A 76 -12.31 3.54 -13.61
C LYS A 76 -11.01 3.10 -14.25
N GLU A 77 -10.56 3.81 -15.27
CA GLU A 77 -9.34 3.44 -15.97
C GLU A 77 -8.17 3.52 -14.98
N ARG A 78 -7.15 2.67 -15.16
CA ARG A 78 -5.92 2.76 -14.38
C ARG A 78 -5.41 4.20 -14.48
N THR A 79 -5.37 4.89 -13.36
CA THR A 79 -4.85 6.25 -13.30
C THR A 79 -3.33 6.17 -13.12
N ALA A 80 -2.58 6.54 -14.15
CA ALA A 80 -1.12 6.65 -14.07
C ALA A 80 -0.74 8.11 -13.77
N ASN A 81 -0.36 8.39 -12.52
CA ASN A 81 0.12 9.68 -12.07
C ASN A 81 1.52 9.51 -11.49
N TYR A 82 2.49 9.37 -12.39
CA TYR A 82 3.88 9.15 -12.04
C TYR A 82 4.52 10.40 -11.44
N LYS A 83 5.05 10.26 -10.23
CA LYS A 83 5.77 11.33 -9.52
C LYS A 83 7.25 11.01 -9.37
N PRO A 84 8.15 12.00 -9.47
CA PRO A 84 9.57 11.78 -9.25
C PRO A 84 9.85 11.48 -7.79
N VAL A 85 10.55 10.38 -7.53
CA VAL A 85 10.98 9.96 -6.20
C VAL A 85 12.44 9.55 -6.22
N PHE A 86 13.13 9.67 -5.09
CA PHE A 86 14.48 9.16 -4.91
C PHE A 86 14.44 7.90 -4.04
N VAL A 87 14.87 6.76 -4.58
CA VAL A 87 14.84 5.47 -3.88
C VAL A 87 16.06 5.39 -2.97
N THR A 88 15.86 5.22 -1.67
CA THR A 88 16.95 5.28 -0.67
C THR A 88 17.34 3.90 -0.14
N GLU A 89 16.36 3.03 0.12
CA GLU A 89 16.60 1.73 0.75
C GLU A 89 15.73 0.66 0.10
N ILE A 90 16.33 -0.51 -0.16
CA ILE A 90 15.61 -1.73 -0.51
C ILE A 90 15.76 -2.70 0.66
N THR A 91 14.67 -3.26 1.14
CA THR A 91 14.64 -4.21 2.25
C THR A 91 14.77 -5.65 1.77
N ASP A 92 15.16 -6.54 2.68
CA ASP A 92 15.24 -7.99 2.41
C ASP A 92 13.90 -8.61 2.00
N ASP A 93 12.78 -7.97 2.38
CA ASP A 93 11.41 -8.41 2.04
C ASP A 93 10.90 -7.76 0.72
N LEU A 94 11.80 -7.19 -0.09
CA LEU A 94 11.51 -6.49 -1.35
C LEU A 94 10.55 -5.28 -1.22
N HIS A 95 10.35 -4.77 0.01
CA HIS A 95 9.86 -3.41 0.19
C HIS A 95 10.98 -2.42 -0.09
N PHE A 96 10.61 -1.16 -0.26
CA PHE A 96 11.58 -0.10 -0.45
C PHE A 96 11.10 1.21 0.13
N TYR A 97 12.05 2.08 0.44
CA TYR A 97 11.79 3.44 0.90
C TYR A 97 12.18 4.44 -0.17
N VAL A 98 11.37 5.49 -0.28
CA VAL A 98 11.62 6.60 -1.19
C VAL A 98 11.43 7.93 -0.49
N GLN A 99 12.09 8.95 -1.02
CA GLN A 99 11.88 10.36 -0.72
C GLN A 99 11.17 11.05 -1.89
N ASP A 100 10.31 12.03 -1.58
CA ASP A 100 9.72 12.91 -2.60
C ASP A 100 10.76 13.94 -3.06
N VAL A 101 11.06 13.94 -4.37
CA VAL A 101 12.04 14.84 -4.99
C VAL A 101 11.66 16.32 -4.79
N GLU A 102 10.36 16.65 -4.73
CA GLU A 102 9.89 18.03 -4.52
C GLU A 102 10.33 18.60 -3.15
N THR A 103 10.54 17.73 -2.17
CA THR A 103 10.92 18.10 -0.81
C THR A 103 12.40 17.88 -0.50
N GLY A 104 13.19 17.38 -1.45
CA GLY A 104 14.61 17.06 -1.28
C GLY A 104 15.45 18.24 -0.79
N ALA A 105 15.28 19.43 -1.41
CA ALA A 105 16.01 20.64 -0.99
C ALA A 105 15.70 21.08 0.45
N GLN A 106 14.50 20.77 0.96
CA GLN A 106 14.14 21.08 2.35
C GLN A 106 14.86 20.13 3.31
N LEU A 107 14.97 18.85 2.96
CA LEU A 107 15.72 17.87 3.73
C LEU A 107 17.22 18.20 3.76
N GLU A 108 17.82 18.55 2.61
CA GLU A 108 19.22 18.97 2.53
C GLU A 108 19.51 20.14 3.46
N LYS A 109 18.68 21.19 3.38
CA LYS A 109 18.79 22.37 4.24
C LYS A 109 18.60 22.04 5.72
N LEU A 110 17.66 21.14 6.06
CA LEU A 110 17.46 20.69 7.43
C LEU A 110 18.72 19.98 7.96
N MET A 111 19.29 19.07 7.16
CA MET A 111 20.47 18.30 7.52
C MET A 111 21.71 19.20 7.68
N GLU A 112 21.93 20.15 6.77
CA GLU A 112 23.02 21.12 6.87
C GLU A 112 22.96 21.94 8.17
N ASN A 113 21.78 22.52 8.46
CA ASN A 113 21.57 23.31 9.68
C ASN A 113 21.73 22.46 10.94
N MET A 114 21.15 21.25 10.96
CA MET A 114 21.24 20.33 12.08
C MET A 114 22.69 19.92 12.35
N ARG A 115 23.44 19.55 11.32
CA ARG A 115 24.85 19.14 11.45
C ARG A 115 25.72 20.29 11.92
N THR A 116 25.47 21.51 11.45
CA THR A 116 26.17 22.71 11.92
C THR A 116 25.88 23.00 13.38
N GLU A 117 24.63 22.91 13.82
CA GLU A 117 24.27 23.11 15.24
C GLU A 117 24.91 22.07 16.15
N VAL A 118 24.84 20.79 15.75
CA VAL A 118 25.45 19.66 16.48
C VAL A 118 26.97 19.74 16.47
N GLY A 119 27.59 20.23 15.40
CA GLY A 119 29.03 20.46 15.34
C GLY A 119 29.50 21.59 16.26
N ASN A 120 28.73 22.67 16.37
CA ASN A 120 28.99 23.78 17.28
C ASN A 120 28.72 23.42 18.75
N HIS A 121 27.79 22.49 18.99
CA HIS A 121 27.43 22.02 20.33
C HIS A 121 27.43 20.48 20.38
N PRO A 122 28.62 19.84 20.40
CA PRO A 122 28.71 18.39 20.37
C PRO A 122 27.93 17.73 21.52
N PRO A 123 27.13 16.70 21.25
CA PRO A 123 26.42 15.96 22.29
C PRO A 123 27.40 15.34 23.28
N VAL A 124 27.09 15.45 24.58
CA VAL A 124 27.87 14.78 25.63
C VAL A 124 27.54 13.29 25.62
N GLU A 125 28.55 12.44 25.41
CA GLU A 125 28.37 10.98 25.41
C GLU A 125 27.72 10.50 26.72
N GLY A 126 26.71 9.64 26.61
CA GLY A 126 25.99 9.07 27.76
C GLY A 126 24.96 10.01 28.41
N SER A 127 24.83 11.27 27.96
CA SER A 127 23.81 12.20 28.46
C SER A 127 22.39 11.88 27.98
N TYR A 128 22.27 11.15 26.87
CA TYR A 128 21.00 10.71 26.30
C TYR A 128 20.67 9.27 26.70
N ALA A 129 19.52 9.08 27.34
CA ALA A 129 18.98 7.78 27.71
C ALA A 129 17.85 7.38 26.73
N PRO A 130 18.12 6.58 25.69
CA PRO A 130 17.13 6.27 24.67
C PRO A 130 15.98 5.43 25.22
N ARG A 131 14.75 5.72 24.81
CA ARG A 131 13.58 4.87 25.05
C ARG A 131 12.90 4.54 23.74
N ARG A 132 12.25 3.37 23.70
CA ARG A 132 11.46 2.94 22.55
C ARG A 132 10.44 4.02 22.17
N GLY A 133 10.44 4.41 20.91
CA GLY A 133 9.56 5.41 20.34
C GLY A 133 10.13 6.83 20.35
N ASP A 134 11.21 7.12 21.08
CA ASP A 134 11.84 8.44 21.09
C ASP A 134 12.39 8.79 19.70
N PHE A 135 12.23 10.06 19.31
CA PHE A 135 12.96 10.65 18.19
C PHE A 135 14.33 11.14 18.68
N CYS A 136 15.37 10.83 17.93
CA CYS A 136 16.75 11.16 18.24
C CYS A 136 17.51 11.60 16.99
N ILE A 137 18.74 12.04 17.19
CA ILE A 137 19.75 12.01 16.13
C ILE A 137 20.68 10.81 16.35
N ALA A 138 21.13 10.21 15.27
CA ALA A 138 22.06 9.10 15.26
C ALA A 138 23.22 9.38 14.32
N LYS A 139 24.44 9.15 14.80
CA LYS A 139 25.65 9.31 13.99
C LYS A 139 25.83 8.06 13.14
N PHE A 140 25.77 8.14 11.82
CA PHE A 140 25.89 7.00 10.91
C PHE A 140 27.36 6.62 10.66
N VAL A 141 27.62 5.58 9.86
CA VAL A 141 28.97 5.04 9.60
C VAL A 141 29.85 5.98 8.78
N ASP A 142 29.25 6.93 8.06
CA ASP A 142 29.93 8.03 7.38
C ASP A 142 30.42 9.13 8.33
N GLY A 143 30.05 9.06 9.62
CA GLY A 143 30.39 10.03 10.63
C GLY A 143 29.43 11.21 10.74
N GLU A 144 28.38 11.26 9.92
CA GLU A 144 27.40 12.34 9.90
C GLU A 144 26.19 12.04 10.79
N TRP A 145 25.52 13.09 11.26
CA TRP A 145 24.30 12.98 12.07
C TRP A 145 23.05 13.02 11.20
N TYR A 146 22.10 12.15 11.54
CA TYR A 146 20.81 11.99 10.86
C TYR A 146 19.67 11.87 11.87
N ARG A 147 18.44 12.21 11.46
CA ARG A 147 17.25 11.99 12.30
C ARG A 147 16.88 10.52 12.33
N ALA A 148 16.54 10.02 13.50
CA ALA A 148 16.19 8.63 13.72
C ALA A 148 15.06 8.48 14.74
N ARG A 149 14.49 7.28 14.80
CA ARG A 149 13.54 6.85 15.84
C ARG A 149 14.04 5.57 16.47
N VAL A 150 13.97 5.49 17.80
CA VAL A 150 14.34 4.28 18.54
C VAL A 150 13.23 3.23 18.39
N GLU A 151 13.54 2.08 17.78
CA GLU A 151 12.60 0.96 17.63
C GLU A 151 12.63 0.03 18.85
N LYS A 152 13.82 -0.26 19.38
CA LYS A 152 14.03 -1.17 20.51
C LYS A 152 15.33 -0.83 21.24
N VAL A 153 15.31 -0.94 22.57
CA VAL A 153 16.50 -0.83 23.42
C VAL A 153 16.78 -2.21 24.02
N GLU A 154 17.84 -2.90 23.55
CA GLU A 154 18.26 -4.19 24.10
C GLU A 154 19.24 -3.99 25.26
N SER A 155 20.19 -3.07 25.08
CA SER A 155 21.14 -2.63 26.11
C SER A 155 21.73 -1.27 25.72
N PRO A 156 22.48 -0.57 26.60
CA PRO A 156 23.18 0.66 26.22
C PRO A 156 24.14 0.49 25.04
N ALA A 157 24.65 -0.71 24.77
CA ALA A 157 25.52 -1.01 23.64
C ALA A 157 24.75 -1.40 22.36
N LYS A 158 23.46 -1.72 22.46
CA LYS A 158 22.62 -2.21 21.37
C LYS A 158 21.25 -1.55 21.39
N VAL A 159 21.13 -0.47 20.64
CA VAL A 159 19.89 0.26 20.41
C VAL A 159 19.54 0.13 18.94
N HIS A 160 18.36 -0.43 18.65
CA HIS A 160 17.83 -0.54 17.30
C HIS A 160 17.13 0.76 16.93
N ILE A 161 17.53 1.35 15.81
CA ILE A 161 16.97 2.59 15.29
C ILE A 161 16.51 2.44 13.85
N PHE A 162 15.63 3.35 13.45
CA PHE A 162 15.18 3.55 12.09
C PHE A 162 15.48 5.00 11.67
N TYR A 163 16.20 5.18 10.57
CA TYR A 163 16.51 6.50 10.02
C TYR A 163 15.28 7.04 9.28
N ILE A 164 14.58 7.98 9.92
CA ILE A 164 13.22 8.38 9.50
C ILE A 164 13.17 9.07 8.13
N ASP A 165 14.31 9.55 7.65
CA ASP A 165 14.42 10.23 6.37
C ASP A 165 14.94 9.32 5.25
N TYR A 166 15.47 8.14 5.56
CA TYR A 166 16.12 7.26 4.57
C TYR A 166 15.58 5.83 4.54
N GLY A 167 14.94 5.35 5.61
CA GLY A 167 14.29 4.04 5.64
C GLY A 167 15.17 2.88 6.14
N ASN A 168 16.49 3.05 6.12
CA ASN A 168 17.41 2.02 6.62
C ASN A 168 17.40 1.94 8.15
N LYS A 169 17.76 0.76 8.67
CA LYS A 169 17.83 0.45 10.11
C LYS A 169 19.27 0.18 10.53
N GLU A 170 19.61 0.51 11.77
CA GLU A 170 20.93 0.20 12.34
C GLU A 170 20.78 -0.23 13.80
N THR A 171 21.69 -1.09 14.26
CA THR A 171 21.88 -1.37 15.69
C THR A 171 23.20 -0.77 16.14
N LEU A 172 23.14 0.19 17.06
CA LEU A 172 24.30 0.98 17.46
C LEU A 172 24.29 1.31 18.96
N PRO A 173 25.43 1.66 19.58
CA PRO A 173 25.50 2.01 20.99
C PRO A 173 24.87 3.38 21.28
N ALA A 174 24.32 3.57 22.48
CA ALA A 174 23.71 4.83 22.90
C ALA A 174 24.67 6.04 22.83
N THR A 175 25.99 5.82 22.83
CA THR A 175 27.00 6.87 22.64
C THR A 175 26.98 7.50 21.24
N ARG A 176 26.42 6.80 20.23
CA ARG A 176 26.17 7.35 18.87
C ARG A 176 24.77 7.96 18.73
N LEU A 177 24.04 8.12 19.83
CA LEU A 177 22.71 8.74 19.87
C LEU A 177 22.72 10.02 20.69
N ALA A 178 21.89 10.98 20.30
CA ALA A 178 21.60 12.17 21.08
C ALA A 178 20.15 12.61 20.91
N ALA A 179 19.67 13.46 21.83
CA ALA A 179 18.33 14.03 21.72
C ALA A 179 18.19 14.84 20.42
N LEU A 180 17.06 14.69 19.72
CA LEU A 180 16.76 15.49 18.54
C LEU A 180 16.41 16.92 18.97
N PRO A 181 17.17 17.96 18.55
CA PRO A 181 16.80 19.34 18.87
C PRO A 181 15.42 19.68 18.28
N PRO A 182 14.54 20.38 19.02
CA PRO A 182 13.18 20.66 18.56
C PRO A 182 13.09 21.38 17.21
N ALA A 183 14.11 22.19 16.89
CA ALA A 183 14.24 22.91 15.62
C ALA A 183 14.35 21.99 14.39
N PHE A 184 14.70 20.71 14.58
CA PHE A 184 14.82 19.72 13.51
C PHE A 184 13.80 18.58 13.64
N SER A 185 12.79 18.75 14.51
CA SER A 185 11.78 17.74 14.78
C SER A 185 10.86 17.46 13.59
N THR A 186 10.10 16.35 13.66
CA THR A 186 9.10 15.98 12.65
C THR A 186 7.94 16.97 12.50
N ARG A 187 7.80 17.92 13.44
CA ARG A 187 6.85 19.04 13.34
C ARG A 187 7.33 20.14 12.40
N VAL A 188 8.65 20.26 12.21
CA VAL A 188 9.27 21.26 11.33
C VAL A 188 9.36 20.73 9.91
N LEU A 189 9.87 19.51 9.75
CA LEU A 189 9.86 18.77 8.49
C LEU A 189 9.43 17.34 8.80
N PRO A 190 8.36 16.79 8.18
CA PRO A 190 7.97 15.40 8.37
C PRO A 190 9.10 14.40 8.11
N ALA A 191 8.90 13.15 8.52
CA ALA A 191 9.79 12.06 8.12
C ALA A 191 9.76 11.92 6.59
N GLN A 192 10.93 11.90 5.96
CA GLN A 192 11.02 11.99 4.50
C GLN A 192 11.00 10.63 3.78
N ALA A 193 11.24 9.53 4.49
CA ALA A 193 11.17 8.19 3.90
C ALA A 193 9.76 7.62 4.01
N THR A 194 9.19 7.19 2.88
CA THR A 194 7.92 6.47 2.81
C THR A 194 8.14 5.06 2.28
N GLU A 195 7.64 4.06 3.00
CA GLU A 195 7.70 2.65 2.62
C GLU A 195 6.66 2.31 1.55
N TYR A 196 7.06 1.49 0.58
CA TYR A 196 6.20 0.96 -0.48
C TYR A 196 6.53 -0.50 -0.81
N LYS A 197 5.57 -1.18 -1.45
CA LYS A 197 5.71 -2.49 -2.09
C LYS A 197 5.52 -2.37 -3.60
N PHE A 198 6.10 -3.28 -4.36
CA PHE A 198 5.74 -3.42 -5.78
C PHE A 198 4.30 -3.93 -5.93
N ALA A 199 3.56 -3.36 -6.87
CA ALA A 199 2.27 -3.88 -7.32
C ALA A 199 2.46 -5.05 -8.28
N PHE A 200 1.47 -5.95 -8.30
CA PHE A 200 1.33 -7.02 -9.30
C PHE A 200 2.42 -8.10 -9.30
N ILE A 201 3.27 -8.15 -8.26
CA ILE A 201 4.25 -9.22 -8.06
C ILE A 201 4.08 -9.84 -6.67
N GLN A 202 4.36 -11.14 -6.55
CA GLN A 202 4.28 -11.86 -5.29
C GLN A 202 5.44 -11.48 -4.36
N GLU A 203 5.14 -11.42 -3.05
CA GLU A 203 6.07 -11.02 -1.98
C GLU A 203 7.17 -12.06 -1.70
N GLU A 204 7.03 -13.28 -2.22
CA GLU A 204 8.02 -14.36 -2.11
C GLU A 204 9.24 -14.10 -3.01
N ALA A 205 9.91 -12.99 -2.74
CA ALA A 205 11.12 -12.58 -3.41
C ALA A 205 12.30 -13.39 -2.87
N ARG A 206 13.05 -13.99 -3.79
CA ARG A 206 14.34 -14.58 -3.48
C ARG A 206 15.39 -13.47 -3.37
N ALA A 207 16.50 -13.76 -2.71
CA ALA A 207 17.61 -12.80 -2.54
C ALA A 207 18.12 -12.23 -3.88
N ASP A 208 18.04 -13.00 -4.97
CA ASP A 208 18.40 -12.55 -6.32
C ASP A 208 17.50 -11.43 -6.86
N ALA A 209 16.21 -11.42 -6.49
CA ALA A 209 15.29 -10.33 -6.83
C ALA A 209 15.68 -9.04 -6.09
N VAL A 210 15.98 -9.14 -4.79
CA VAL A 210 16.44 -8.00 -3.96
C VAL A 210 17.75 -7.44 -4.52
N ASP A 211 18.74 -8.29 -4.80
CA ASP A 211 20.02 -7.89 -5.39
C ASP A 211 19.85 -7.18 -6.74
N SER A 212 18.88 -7.63 -7.55
CA SER A 212 18.56 -7.01 -8.83
C SER A 212 18.02 -5.59 -8.64
N VAL A 213 17.04 -5.42 -7.75
CA VAL A 213 16.45 -4.11 -7.44
C VAL A 213 17.47 -3.17 -6.79
N VAL A 214 18.30 -3.66 -5.87
CA VAL A 214 19.38 -2.89 -5.25
C VAL A 214 20.31 -2.31 -6.32
N ARG A 215 20.80 -3.17 -7.23
CA ARG A 215 21.72 -2.76 -8.29
C ARG A 215 21.10 -1.75 -9.25
N ASP A 216 19.82 -1.94 -9.58
CA ASP A 216 19.19 -1.20 -10.66
C ASP A 216 18.59 0.14 -10.21
N ILE A 217 18.09 0.24 -8.96
CA ILE A 217 17.37 1.45 -8.51
C ILE A 217 17.79 2.03 -7.16
N GLN A 218 18.55 1.35 -6.30
CA GLN A 218 18.92 1.93 -4.99
C GLN A 218 19.81 3.16 -5.18
N ASN A 219 19.51 4.24 -4.46
CA ASN A 219 20.18 5.55 -4.57
C ASN A 219 20.04 6.19 -5.96
N THR A 220 18.91 5.96 -6.64
CA THR A 220 18.60 6.57 -7.94
C THR A 220 17.23 7.27 -7.91
N GLN A 221 17.04 8.19 -8.84
CA GLN A 221 15.72 8.78 -9.09
C GLN A 221 14.87 7.84 -9.95
N CYS A 222 13.64 7.59 -9.54
CA CYS A 222 12.63 6.84 -10.27
C CYS A 222 11.34 7.67 -10.43
N LEU A 223 10.41 7.16 -11.24
CA LEU A 223 9.04 7.64 -11.25
C LEU A 223 8.13 6.62 -10.56
N LEU A 224 7.30 7.06 -9.62
CA LEU A 224 6.43 6.20 -8.83
C LEU A 224 4.95 6.51 -9.13
N ASN A 225 4.17 5.47 -9.36
CA ASN A 225 2.71 5.55 -9.42
C ASN A 225 2.07 4.66 -8.35
N VAL A 226 1.20 5.22 -7.51
CA VAL A 226 0.46 4.43 -6.51
C VAL A 226 -0.71 3.72 -7.20
N GLU A 227 -0.70 2.38 -7.17
CA GLU A 227 -1.73 1.56 -7.83
C GLU A 227 -2.90 1.29 -6.90
N HIS A 228 -2.62 0.80 -5.69
CA HIS A 228 -3.63 0.56 -4.67
C HIS A 228 -3.04 0.57 -3.26
N LEU A 229 -3.92 0.75 -2.28
CA LEU A 229 -3.56 0.57 -0.88
C LEU A 229 -3.50 -0.93 -0.56
N GLY A 230 -2.59 -1.32 0.33
CA GLY A 230 -2.47 -2.67 0.86
C GLY A 230 -2.44 -2.66 2.39
N PRO A 231 -2.52 -3.84 3.03
CA PRO A 231 -2.18 -3.96 4.44
C PRO A 231 -0.72 -3.56 4.67
N GLY A 232 -0.46 -2.64 5.60
CA GLY A 232 0.88 -2.13 5.88
C GLY A 232 1.19 -0.86 5.08
N CYS A 233 1.64 -1.01 3.83
CA CYS A 233 2.03 0.10 2.96
C CYS A 233 1.36 0.04 1.57
N PRO A 234 1.34 1.14 0.80
CA PRO A 234 0.77 1.14 -0.54
C PRO A 234 1.60 0.29 -1.53
N HIS A 235 0.91 -0.28 -2.52
CA HIS A 235 1.55 -0.97 -3.63
C HIS A 235 1.63 -0.06 -4.86
N VAL A 236 2.79 -0.05 -5.52
CA VAL A 236 3.14 0.93 -6.54
C VAL A 236 3.82 0.28 -7.73
N THR A 237 3.77 0.93 -8.88
CA THR A 237 4.70 0.65 -9.99
C THR A 237 5.79 1.72 -10.01
N LEU A 238 7.03 1.28 -10.26
CA LEU A 238 8.17 2.15 -10.50
C LEU A 238 8.55 2.12 -11.98
N GLN A 239 8.93 3.28 -12.51
CA GLN A 239 9.60 3.39 -13.80
C GLN A 239 10.98 3.97 -13.63
N PHE A 240 11.94 3.46 -14.42
CA PHE A 240 13.25 4.08 -14.55
C PHE A 240 13.11 5.51 -15.08
N ALA A 241 13.89 6.46 -14.54
CA ALA A 241 13.75 7.86 -14.89
C ALA A 241 14.08 8.17 -16.36
N ASP A 242 14.95 7.40 -17.00
CA ASP A 242 15.40 7.60 -18.38
C ASP A 242 14.51 6.91 -19.41
N SER A 243 14.41 5.58 -19.32
CA SER A 243 13.74 4.70 -20.29
C SER A 243 12.24 4.62 -20.08
N LYS A 244 11.75 5.03 -18.89
CA LYS A 244 10.36 4.89 -18.46
C LYS A 244 9.86 3.44 -18.43
N SER A 245 10.76 2.45 -18.52
CA SER A 245 10.38 1.05 -18.40
C SER A 245 9.99 0.72 -16.98
N ASP A 246 9.02 -0.19 -16.84
CA ASP A 246 8.50 -0.64 -15.55
C ASP A 246 9.51 -1.60 -14.88
N VAL A 247 9.95 -1.23 -13.67
CA VAL A 247 10.93 -1.97 -12.88
C VAL A 247 10.39 -3.32 -12.44
N GLY A 248 9.16 -3.35 -11.90
CA GLY A 248 8.54 -4.58 -11.39
C GLY A 248 8.25 -5.57 -12.53
N LEU A 249 7.83 -5.06 -13.69
CA LEU A 249 7.69 -5.87 -14.90
C LEU A 249 9.04 -6.41 -15.40
N GLY A 250 10.13 -5.65 -15.23
CA GLY A 250 11.50 -6.11 -15.51
C GLY A 250 11.85 -7.37 -14.72
N LEU A 251 11.58 -7.38 -13.42
CA LEU A 251 11.81 -8.54 -12.55
C LEU A 251 11.02 -9.78 -13.02
N VAL A 252 9.78 -9.58 -13.49
CA VAL A 252 8.95 -10.66 -14.05
C VAL A 252 9.54 -11.20 -15.36
N LYS A 253 10.04 -10.32 -16.24
CA LYS A 253 10.69 -10.71 -17.50
C LYS A 253 11.96 -11.54 -17.29
N GLU A 254 12.70 -11.25 -16.21
CA GLU A 254 13.88 -12.02 -15.80
C GLU A 254 13.52 -13.32 -15.04
N GLY A 255 12.24 -13.50 -14.71
CA GLY A 255 11.74 -14.63 -13.94
C GLY A 255 12.22 -14.64 -12.49
N LEU A 256 12.62 -13.48 -11.95
CA LEU A 256 13.05 -13.31 -10.56
C LEU A 256 11.86 -13.33 -9.60
N VAL A 257 10.69 -12.89 -10.06
CA VAL A 257 9.44 -12.86 -9.30
C VAL A 257 8.27 -13.40 -10.12
N MET A 258 7.22 -13.81 -9.42
CA MET A 258 5.95 -14.27 -10.01
C MET A 258 4.90 -13.16 -9.92
N VAL A 259 3.91 -13.19 -10.81
CA VAL A 259 2.84 -12.19 -10.91
C VAL A 259 1.79 -12.45 -9.84
N GLU A 260 1.41 -11.40 -9.11
CA GLU A 260 0.22 -11.38 -8.25
C GLU A 260 -0.99 -10.89 -9.06
N VAL A 261 -1.95 -11.78 -9.32
CA VAL A 261 -3.13 -11.47 -10.14
C VAL A 261 -4.13 -10.65 -9.35
N ARG A 262 -4.46 -9.47 -9.89
CA ARG A 262 -5.53 -8.59 -9.41
C ARG A 262 -6.79 -8.76 -10.26
N LYS A 263 -7.97 -8.73 -9.63
CA LYS A 263 -9.28 -8.99 -10.29
C LYS A 263 -10.01 -7.71 -10.67
N GLU A 264 -9.57 -6.59 -10.13
CA GLU A 264 -10.18 -5.30 -10.34
C GLU A 264 -10.04 -4.88 -11.81
N LYS A 265 -11.13 -4.40 -12.42
CA LYS A 265 -11.22 -4.15 -13.86
C LYS A 265 -10.12 -3.21 -14.36
N GLN A 266 -9.79 -2.19 -13.58
CA GLN A 266 -8.76 -1.21 -13.92
C GLN A 266 -7.38 -1.83 -14.16
N PHE A 267 -7.10 -2.99 -13.55
CA PHE A 267 -5.81 -3.66 -13.66
C PHE A 267 -5.78 -4.73 -14.75
N GLN A 268 -6.89 -5.03 -15.44
CA GLN A 268 -6.94 -6.12 -16.42
C GLN A 268 -5.86 -6.02 -17.51
N LYS A 269 -5.66 -4.81 -18.06
CA LYS A 269 -4.66 -4.58 -19.11
C LYS A 269 -3.23 -4.81 -18.59
N VAL A 270 -2.87 -4.22 -17.45
CA VAL A 270 -1.52 -4.36 -16.87
C VAL A 270 -1.26 -5.78 -16.37
N ILE A 271 -2.25 -6.45 -15.77
CA ILE A 271 -2.10 -7.85 -15.35
C ILE A 271 -1.89 -8.77 -16.56
N THR A 272 -2.58 -8.53 -17.67
CA THR A 272 -2.37 -9.30 -18.91
C THR A 272 -0.93 -9.13 -19.42
N GLU A 273 -0.40 -7.90 -19.38
CA GLU A 273 0.99 -7.62 -19.74
C GLU A 273 1.98 -8.36 -18.84
N TYR A 274 1.80 -8.31 -17.52
CA TYR A 274 2.64 -9.02 -16.54
C TYR A 274 2.59 -10.54 -16.75
N LEU A 275 1.40 -11.11 -16.96
CA LEU A 275 1.25 -12.55 -17.21
C LEU A 275 1.93 -12.99 -18.51
N ASN A 276 1.84 -12.20 -19.58
CA ASN A 276 2.53 -12.47 -20.84
C ASN A 276 4.06 -12.44 -20.67
N ALA A 277 4.59 -11.48 -19.89
CA ALA A 277 6.01 -11.41 -19.56
C ALA A 277 6.46 -12.64 -18.77
N GLN A 278 5.67 -13.07 -17.79
CA GLN A 278 5.95 -14.25 -16.99
C GLN A 278 6.00 -15.52 -17.85
N GLU A 279 5.08 -15.67 -18.81
CA GLU A 279 5.04 -16.84 -19.69
C GLU A 279 6.25 -16.89 -20.64
N THR A 280 6.71 -15.72 -21.07
CA THR A 280 7.96 -15.56 -21.84
C THR A 280 9.17 -16.00 -20.99
N ALA A 281 9.25 -15.56 -19.73
CA ALA A 281 10.34 -15.93 -18.82
C ALA A 281 10.38 -17.44 -18.54
N LYS A 282 9.21 -18.07 -18.36
CA LYS A 282 9.11 -19.54 -18.22
C LYS A 282 9.62 -20.27 -19.45
N SER A 283 9.23 -19.82 -20.64
CA SER A 283 9.62 -20.43 -21.90
C SER A 283 11.13 -20.35 -22.12
N ALA A 284 11.75 -19.21 -21.81
CA ALA A 284 13.20 -19.01 -21.93
C ALA A 284 14.01 -19.98 -21.04
N ARG A 285 13.53 -20.26 -19.82
CA ARG A 285 14.15 -21.23 -18.90
C ARG A 285 14.05 -22.68 -19.41
N VAL A 286 12.95 -23.04 -20.07
CA VAL A 286 12.77 -24.37 -20.66
C VAL A 286 13.69 -24.58 -21.87
N SER A 287 13.91 -23.53 -22.70
CA SER A 287 14.82 -23.60 -23.84
C SER A 287 16.31 -23.48 -23.48
N GLY A 288 16.64 -22.92 -22.30
CA GLY A 288 18.00 -22.50 -21.92
C GLY A 288 18.83 -23.50 -21.10
N GLY A 289 18.38 -24.75 -20.93
CA GLY A 289 19.18 -25.84 -20.35
C GLY A 289 19.95 -25.50 -19.06
N GLY A 290 19.28 -25.23 -17.94
CA GLY A 290 19.97 -24.87 -16.69
C GLY A 290 19.16 -24.99 -15.39
N ARG A 291 19.45 -26.08 -14.66
CA ARG A 291 19.07 -26.54 -13.29
C ARG A 291 17.60 -26.90 -13.01
N PRO A 292 17.35 -28.10 -12.44
CA PRO A 292 15.99 -28.56 -12.12
C PRO A 292 15.44 -27.82 -10.90
N CYS A 293 14.14 -27.48 -10.96
CA CYS A 293 13.36 -27.22 -9.77
C CYS A 293 13.39 -28.47 -8.89
N HIS A 294 13.88 -28.37 -7.65
CA HIS A 294 13.46 -29.33 -6.63
C HIS A 294 11.95 -29.16 -6.43
N PRO A 295 11.18 -30.26 -6.37
CA PRO A 295 9.74 -30.18 -6.21
C PRO A 295 9.39 -29.54 -4.86
N PRO A 296 8.20 -28.94 -4.73
CA PRO A 296 7.74 -28.43 -3.44
C PRO A 296 7.74 -29.57 -2.43
N LEU A 297 8.25 -29.28 -1.23
CA LEU A 297 8.17 -30.17 -0.08
C LEU A 297 6.71 -30.57 0.14
N SER A 298 6.37 -31.79 -0.25
CA SER A 298 5.15 -32.45 0.18
C SER A 298 5.27 -32.69 1.68
N TRP A 299 4.31 -32.14 2.43
CA TRP A 299 4.17 -32.36 3.86
C TRP A 299 4.07 -33.85 4.18
N ALA A 300 4.95 -34.30 5.08
CA ALA A 300 4.77 -35.45 5.96
C ALA A 300 5.12 -35.00 7.38
#